data_AF-A0A2W4L813-F1
#
_entry.id   AF-A0A2W4L813-F1
#
_cell.length_a   1.000
_cell.length_b   1.000
_cell.length_c   1.000
_cell.angle_alpha   90.00
_cell.angle_beta   90.00
_cell.angle_gamma   90.00
#
_symmetry.space_group_name_H-M   'P 1'
#
loop_
_entity.id
_entity.type
_entity.pdbx_description
1 polymer ?
#
loop_
_entity_poly.entity_id
_entity_poly.type
_entity_poly.pdbx_seq_one_letter_code
_entity_poly.pdbx_strand_id
1 'polypeptide(L)'
;MGAAGLPGSGPPAEIVGGQEKLSAAGGPVPFALLVRALQIVKAHAATISRCSPVDLVPMMAGLVAAIAKEGVPHAGVDARKAEEARTRIAEAMPAPLVAELATTTATLAPLIGTRSSQLGSAVSQWGTRTALLATGDLNTTFRALANAAGRPPPPERGTERIRWIVRVPEARDAAIFGVSDAYAEARRRLGLGS
;
A
#
# COMPACT_ATOMS: atom_id res chain seq x y z
N MET A 1 -1.95 -4.34 20.63
CA MET A 1 -1.77 -5.41 19.63
C MET A 1 -1.52 -4.76 18.27
N GLY A 2 -0.31 -4.91 17.72
CA GLY A 2 0.14 -4.21 16.51
C GLY A 2 -0.29 -4.89 15.20
N ALA A 3 -0.20 -4.15 14.09
CA ALA A 3 -0.40 -4.66 12.74
C ALA A 3 0.63 -5.76 12.40
N ALA A 4 0.20 -6.83 11.71
CA ALA A 4 1.07 -7.91 11.27
C ALA A 4 1.31 -7.86 9.75
N GLY A 5 2.54 -8.14 9.31
CA GLY A 5 2.92 -8.14 7.89
C GLY A 5 3.17 -6.74 7.34
N LEU A 6 3.79 -5.87 8.13
CA LEU A 6 4.14 -4.52 7.71
C LEU A 6 5.37 -4.57 6.78
N PRO A 7 5.29 -4.00 5.57
CA PRO A 7 6.42 -3.97 4.64
C PRO A 7 7.49 -2.98 5.14
N GLY A 8 8.73 -3.44 5.18
CA GLY A 8 9.93 -2.63 5.42
C GLY A 8 10.54 -2.13 4.11
N SER A 9 11.50 -1.21 4.23
CA SER A 9 12.16 -0.55 3.09
C SER A 9 13.69 -0.74 3.05
N GLY A 10 14.24 -1.60 3.92
CA GLY A 10 15.68 -1.87 3.99
C GLY A 10 16.13 -2.93 2.96
N PRO A 11 17.43 -2.94 2.59
CA PRO A 11 18.10 -4.10 2.02
C PRO A 11 18.71 -4.97 3.14
N PRO A 12 18.41 -6.28 3.23
CA PRO A 12 17.47 -7.05 2.40
C PRO A 12 16.00 -6.71 2.70
N ALA A 13 15.09 -7.06 1.80
CA ALA A 13 13.65 -6.84 1.96
C ALA A 13 13.13 -7.33 3.32
N GLU A 14 12.63 -6.40 4.14
CA GLU A 14 12.17 -6.70 5.50
C GLU A 14 10.63 -6.75 5.57
N ILE A 15 10.10 -7.69 6.35
CA ILE A 15 8.68 -7.75 6.69
C ILE A 15 8.57 -7.86 8.21
N VAL A 16 7.96 -6.86 8.84
CA VAL A 16 7.74 -6.86 10.29
C VAL A 16 6.42 -7.57 10.58
N GLY A 17 6.46 -8.70 11.27
CA GLY A 17 5.26 -9.37 11.76
C GLY A 17 5.15 -9.36 13.27
N GLY A 18 3.92 -9.22 13.76
CA GLY A 18 3.61 -9.50 15.16
C GLY A 18 3.88 -10.98 15.44
N GLN A 19 4.81 -11.25 16.36
CA GLN A 19 5.30 -12.59 16.72
C GLN A 19 4.17 -13.62 16.88
N GLU A 20 3.06 -13.29 17.53
CA GLU A 20 1.92 -14.21 17.74
C GLU A 20 1.13 -14.57 16.48
N LYS A 21 1.16 -13.72 15.44
CA LYS A 21 0.41 -13.95 14.18
C LYS A 21 1.26 -14.62 13.11
N LEU A 22 2.58 -14.48 13.20
CA LEU A 22 3.52 -15.22 12.36
C LEU A 22 3.80 -16.63 12.90
N SER A 23 3.79 -16.85 14.22
CA SER A 23 4.02 -18.18 14.84
C SER A 23 2.92 -19.20 14.50
N ALA A 24 1.74 -18.76 14.06
CA ALA A 24 0.71 -19.60 13.43
C ALA A 24 1.02 -19.92 11.94
N ALA A 25 2.30 -20.06 11.57
CA ALA A 25 2.87 -19.93 10.23
C ALA A 25 2.33 -20.86 9.11
N GLY A 26 1.46 -21.82 9.41
CA GLY A 26 0.92 -22.77 8.43
C GLY A 26 -0.42 -22.38 7.79
N GLY A 27 -1.04 -21.28 8.24
CA GLY A 27 -2.41 -20.92 7.83
C GLY A 27 -2.50 -20.09 6.54
N PRO A 28 -3.66 -20.11 5.85
CA PRO A 28 -3.89 -19.31 4.65
C PRO A 28 -3.86 -17.80 4.91
N VAL A 29 -4.15 -17.36 6.15
CA VAL A 29 -4.15 -15.94 6.53
C VAL A 29 -2.72 -15.37 6.68
N PRO A 30 -1.78 -16.01 7.40
CA PRO A 30 -0.35 -15.65 7.35
C PRO A 30 0.23 -15.63 5.94
N PHE A 31 -0.13 -16.61 5.10
CA PHE A 31 0.30 -16.63 3.69
C PHE A 31 -0.21 -15.41 2.91
N ALA A 32 -1.50 -15.05 3.06
CA ALA A 32 -2.07 -13.86 2.44
C ALA A 32 -1.38 -12.56 2.88
N LEU A 33 -1.06 -12.44 4.18
CA LEU A 33 -0.33 -11.30 4.73
C LEU A 33 1.08 -11.21 4.14
N LEU A 34 1.79 -12.33 4.04
CA LEU A 34 3.13 -12.41 3.45
C LEU A 34 3.12 -11.99 1.99
N VAL A 35 2.22 -12.56 1.17
CA VAL A 35 2.09 -12.20 -0.25
C VAL A 35 1.78 -10.72 -0.43
N ARG A 36 0.84 -10.18 0.36
CA ARG A 36 0.50 -8.74 0.35
C ARG A 36 1.74 -7.89 0.65
N ALA A 37 2.46 -8.21 1.70
CA ALA A 37 3.64 -7.45 2.13
C ALA A 37 4.75 -7.51 1.08
N LEU A 38 5.05 -8.70 0.56
CA LEU A 38 6.04 -8.89 -0.51
C LEU A 38 5.70 -8.08 -1.77
N GLN A 39 4.43 -8.05 -2.17
CA GLN A 39 4.02 -7.25 -3.33
C GLN A 39 4.26 -5.76 -3.11
N ILE A 40 3.97 -5.25 -1.91
CA ILE A 40 4.20 -3.83 -1.58
C ILE A 40 5.70 -3.52 -1.55
N VAL A 41 6.53 -4.42 -1.02
CA VAL A 41 8.00 -4.26 -1.02
C VAL A 41 8.54 -4.29 -2.45
N LYS A 42 8.10 -5.25 -3.28
CA LYS A 42 8.48 -5.36 -4.70
C LYS A 42 8.11 -4.09 -5.48
N ALA A 43 7.03 -3.42 -5.11
CA ALA A 43 6.60 -2.15 -5.70
C ALA A 43 7.36 -0.92 -5.13
N HIS A 44 8.35 -1.11 -4.25
CA HIS A 44 9.05 -0.04 -3.52
C HIS A 44 8.10 0.92 -2.78
N ALA A 45 6.92 0.43 -2.38
CA ALA A 45 5.83 1.24 -1.84
C ALA A 45 5.65 1.08 -0.33
N ALA A 46 6.64 0.49 0.36
CA ALA A 46 6.60 0.25 1.80
C ALA A 46 6.36 1.52 2.62
N THR A 47 7.06 2.62 2.30
CA THR A 47 6.89 3.91 2.97
C THR A 47 5.51 4.51 2.73
N ILE A 48 5.04 4.48 1.48
CA ILE A 48 3.69 4.96 1.10
C ILE A 48 2.62 4.17 1.85
N SER A 49 2.76 2.84 1.92
CA SER A 49 1.76 1.96 2.55
C SER A 49 1.61 2.16 4.07
N ARG A 50 2.63 2.74 4.72
CA ARG A 50 2.65 3.03 6.16
C ARG A 50 2.38 4.50 6.47
N CYS A 51 2.36 5.36 5.46
CA CYS A 51 2.11 6.77 5.64
C CYS A 51 0.62 7.00 5.94
N SER A 52 0.34 7.88 6.90
CA SER A 52 -1.03 8.30 7.16
C SER A 52 -1.55 9.09 5.94
N PRO A 53 -2.85 9.03 5.61
CA PRO A 53 -3.39 9.82 4.49
C PRO A 53 -3.14 11.33 4.62
N VAL A 54 -3.09 11.85 5.85
CA VAL A 54 -2.87 13.28 6.13
C VAL A 54 -1.42 13.70 5.94
N ASP A 55 -0.46 12.78 6.08
CA ASP A 55 0.96 13.08 5.93
C ASP A 55 1.49 12.69 4.53
N LEU A 56 0.75 11.87 3.77
CA LEU A 56 1.18 11.38 2.47
C LEU A 56 1.35 12.50 1.44
N VAL A 57 0.39 13.43 1.35
CA VAL A 57 0.45 14.51 0.35
C VAL A 57 1.60 15.49 0.67
N PRO A 58 1.78 15.97 1.93
CA PRO A 58 2.96 16.75 2.30
C PRO A 58 4.28 16.01 2.09
N MET A 59 4.34 14.70 2.36
CA MET A 59 5.54 13.88 2.12
C MET A 59 5.90 13.82 0.64
N MET A 60 4.93 13.61 -0.24
CA MET A 60 5.15 13.59 -1.70
C MET A 60 5.56 14.97 -2.22
N ALA A 61 4.94 16.04 -1.73
CA ALA A 61 5.32 17.41 -2.06
C ALA A 61 6.77 17.71 -1.64
N GLY A 62 7.16 17.31 -0.44
CA GLY A 62 8.54 17.44 0.06
C GLY A 62 9.55 16.62 -0.74
N LEU A 63 9.20 15.39 -1.16
CA LEU A 63 10.05 14.56 -2.03
C LEU A 63 10.29 15.23 -3.38
N VAL A 64 9.23 15.73 -4.02
CA VAL A 64 9.33 16.45 -5.29
C VAL A 64 10.19 17.71 -5.12
N ALA A 65 9.96 18.50 -4.06
CA ALA A 65 10.73 19.72 -3.79
C ALA A 65 12.19 19.47 -3.41
N ALA A 66 12.52 18.29 -2.90
CA ALA A 66 13.91 17.90 -2.61
C ALA A 66 14.69 17.58 -3.88
N ILE A 67 14.01 17.14 -4.95
CA ILE A 67 14.64 16.72 -6.22
C ILE A 67 14.53 17.81 -7.30
N ALA A 68 13.35 18.38 -7.49
CA ALA A 68 13.08 19.45 -8.45
C ALA A 68 13.14 20.81 -7.74
N LYS A 69 14.14 21.63 -8.09
CA LYS A 69 14.35 22.97 -7.50
C LYS A 69 13.15 23.91 -7.71
N GLU A 70 12.41 23.73 -8.79
CA GLU A 70 11.12 24.39 -9.01
C GLU A 70 10.03 23.50 -8.38
N GLY A 71 9.75 23.74 -7.09
CA GLY A 71 8.74 23.01 -6.37
C GLY A 71 7.38 23.11 -7.07
N VAL A 72 6.69 21.98 -7.24
CA VAL A 72 5.33 22.03 -7.78
C VAL A 72 4.37 22.54 -6.69
N PRO A 73 3.56 23.57 -6.96
CA PRO A 73 2.51 23.97 -6.04
C PRO A 73 1.50 22.84 -5.90
N HIS A 74 1.45 22.21 -4.74
CA HIS A 74 0.40 21.25 -4.42
C HIS A 74 -0.74 22.04 -3.77
N ALA A 75 -1.80 22.31 -4.52
CA ALA A 75 -2.94 23.06 -4.01
C ALA A 75 -3.51 22.40 -2.74
N GLY A 76 -3.66 23.18 -1.66
CA GLY A 76 -4.21 22.70 -0.39
C GLY A 76 -3.25 21.89 0.48
N VAL A 77 -1.94 21.85 0.18
CA VAL A 77 -0.94 21.20 1.04
C VAL A 77 -0.47 22.13 2.15
N ASP A 78 -0.37 21.58 3.37
CA ASP A 78 0.26 22.24 4.50
C ASP A 78 1.75 22.49 4.19
N ALA A 79 2.08 23.75 3.92
CA ALA A 79 3.42 24.17 3.53
C ALA A 79 4.48 23.86 4.59
N ARG A 80 4.13 23.94 5.88
CA ARG A 80 5.07 23.63 6.97
C ARG A 80 5.41 22.14 6.96
N LYS A 81 4.41 21.27 6.85
CA LYS A 81 4.64 19.82 6.78
C LYS A 81 5.42 19.40 5.53
N ALA A 82 5.17 20.06 4.40
CA ALA A 82 5.89 19.78 3.15
C ALA A 82 7.36 20.18 3.26
N GLU A 83 7.65 21.33 3.88
CA GLU A 83 9.03 21.78 4.12
C GLU A 83 9.77 20.90 5.12
N GLU A 84 9.11 20.50 6.21
CA GLU A 84 9.67 19.52 7.17
C GLU A 84 9.96 18.15 6.52
N ALA A 85 9.13 17.73 5.57
CA ALA A 85 9.41 16.53 4.78
C ALA A 85 10.58 16.76 3.82
N ARG A 86 10.63 17.90 3.12
CA ARG A 86 11.70 18.26 2.19
C ARG A 86 13.07 18.22 2.87
N THR A 87 13.22 18.88 4.03
CA THR A 87 14.48 18.93 4.77
C THR A 87 14.97 17.54 5.16
N ARG A 88 14.12 16.72 5.79
CA ARG A 88 14.47 15.35 6.20
C ARG A 88 14.83 14.45 5.03
N ILE A 89 14.13 14.60 3.91
CA ILE A 89 14.40 13.83 2.69
C ILE A 89 15.73 14.26 2.08
N ALA A 90 15.98 15.57 1.96
CA ALA A 90 17.21 16.11 1.40
C ALA A 90 18.45 15.69 2.22
N GLU A 91 18.35 15.68 3.55
CA GLU A 91 19.43 15.20 4.44
C GLU A 91 19.79 13.73 4.22
N ALA A 92 18.82 12.90 3.84
CA ALA A 92 19.00 11.47 3.60
C ALA A 92 19.30 11.11 2.13
N MET A 93 19.21 12.07 1.20
CA MET A 93 19.29 11.81 -0.23
C MET A 93 20.71 12.00 -0.78
N PRO A 94 21.29 11.00 -1.47
CA PRO A 94 22.58 11.15 -2.12
C PRO A 94 22.53 12.21 -3.25
N ALA A 95 23.47 13.16 -3.25
CA ALA A 95 23.54 14.21 -4.27
C ALA A 95 23.59 13.71 -5.72
N PRO A 96 24.30 12.60 -6.06
CA PRO A 96 24.28 12.07 -7.43
C PRO A 96 22.89 11.65 -7.91
N LEU A 97 22.08 11.09 -7.00
CA LEU A 97 20.72 10.63 -7.30
C LEU A 97 19.77 11.80 -7.62
N VAL A 98 19.96 12.94 -6.97
CA VAL A 98 19.16 14.16 -7.23
C VAL A 98 19.34 14.62 -8.68
N ALA A 99 20.57 14.63 -9.18
CA ALA A 99 20.87 15.06 -10.54
C ALA A 99 20.23 14.12 -11.59
N GLU A 100 20.28 12.81 -11.36
CA GLU A 100 19.69 11.81 -12.25
C GLU A 100 18.15 11.87 -12.28
N LEU A 101 17.52 12.13 -11.13
CA LEU A 101 16.07 12.12 -11.01
C LEU A 101 15.39 13.45 -11.38
N ALA A 102 16.15 14.56 -11.45
CA ALA A 102 15.61 15.91 -11.63
C ALA A 102 14.63 16.02 -12.82
N THR A 103 15.02 15.53 -14.01
CA THR A 103 14.20 15.62 -15.22
C THR A 103 12.94 14.74 -15.14
N THR A 104 13.07 13.52 -14.62
CA THR A 104 11.94 12.60 -14.43
C THR A 104 10.96 13.14 -13.40
N THR A 105 11.46 13.67 -12.29
CA THR A 105 10.61 14.29 -11.25
C THR A 105 9.88 15.51 -11.77
N ALA A 106 10.55 16.41 -12.51
CA ALA A 106 9.89 17.57 -13.12
C ALA A 106 8.73 17.17 -14.05
N THR A 107 8.90 16.08 -14.81
CA THR A 107 7.86 15.56 -15.71
C THR A 107 6.69 14.92 -14.94
N LEU A 108 6.96 14.22 -13.85
CA LEU A 108 5.95 13.50 -13.07
C LEU A 108 5.24 14.35 -12.03
N ALA A 109 5.84 15.46 -11.59
CA ALA A 109 5.34 16.24 -10.47
C ALA A 109 3.90 16.77 -10.65
N PRO A 110 3.46 17.22 -11.85
CA PRO A 110 2.05 17.59 -12.07
C PRO A 110 1.07 16.40 -11.92
N LEU A 111 1.50 15.19 -12.31
CA LEU A 111 0.69 13.96 -12.19
C LEU A 111 0.58 13.50 -10.74
N ILE A 112 1.68 13.63 -9.99
CA ILE A 112 1.75 13.30 -8.57
C ILE A 112 0.86 14.25 -7.77
N GLY A 113 0.92 15.56 -8.02
CA GLY A 113 0.16 16.56 -7.25
C GLY A 113 -1.37 16.30 -7.23
N THR A 114 -1.95 15.92 -8.36
CA THR A 114 -3.41 15.68 -8.47
C THR A 114 -3.88 14.33 -7.93
N ARG A 115 -2.96 13.36 -7.77
CA ARG A 115 -3.30 11.96 -7.43
C ARG A 115 -2.63 11.44 -6.17
N SER A 116 -1.82 12.26 -5.48
CA SER A 116 -1.06 11.85 -4.29
C SER A 116 -1.94 11.24 -3.19
N SER A 117 -3.15 11.76 -3.01
CA SER A 117 -4.12 11.24 -2.03
C SER A 117 -4.63 9.84 -2.34
N GLN A 118 -4.55 9.40 -3.60
CA GLN A 118 -4.97 8.07 -4.06
C GLN A 118 -3.83 7.04 -4.02
N LEU A 119 -2.58 7.47 -3.82
CA LEU A 119 -1.44 6.58 -3.92
C LEU A 119 -1.44 5.51 -2.82
N GLY A 120 -1.79 5.90 -1.58
CA GLY A 120 -1.91 4.97 -0.46
C GLY A 120 -2.99 3.90 -0.69
N SER A 121 -4.15 4.29 -1.21
CA SER A 121 -5.24 3.35 -1.51
C SER A 121 -4.87 2.44 -2.68
N ALA A 122 -4.24 2.95 -3.73
CA ALA A 122 -3.77 2.16 -4.87
C ALA A 122 -2.77 1.08 -4.45
N VAL A 123 -1.79 1.42 -3.60
CA VAL A 123 -0.81 0.46 -3.07
C VAL A 123 -1.49 -0.61 -2.22
N SER A 124 -2.42 -0.21 -1.35
CA SER A 124 -3.17 -1.14 -0.51
C SER A 124 -4.04 -2.10 -1.33
N GLN A 125 -4.72 -1.59 -2.37
CA GLN A 125 -5.51 -2.39 -3.32
C GLN A 125 -4.61 -3.37 -4.08
N TRP A 126 -3.47 -2.93 -4.59
CA TRP A 126 -2.55 -3.80 -5.31
C TRP A 126 -2.07 -4.98 -4.47
N GLY A 127 -1.61 -4.72 -3.24
CA GLY A 127 -1.21 -5.78 -2.31
C GLY A 127 -2.37 -6.73 -1.98
N THR A 128 -3.57 -6.20 -1.79
CA THR A 128 -4.77 -6.98 -1.43
C THR A 128 -5.25 -7.87 -2.58
N ARG A 129 -5.32 -7.34 -3.79
CA ARG A 129 -5.70 -8.11 -5.00
C ARG A 129 -4.70 -9.22 -5.30
N THR A 130 -3.41 -8.98 -5.04
CA THR A 130 -2.36 -9.99 -5.19
C THR A 130 -2.51 -11.10 -4.16
N ALA A 131 -2.82 -10.77 -2.90
CA ALA A 131 -3.14 -11.76 -1.87
C ALA A 131 -4.39 -12.56 -2.20
N LEU A 132 -5.43 -11.93 -2.78
CA LEU A 132 -6.62 -12.63 -3.25
C LEU A 132 -6.30 -13.60 -4.39
N LEU A 133 -5.49 -13.19 -5.36
CA LEU A 133 -5.06 -14.07 -6.45
C LEU A 133 -4.26 -15.28 -5.93
N ALA A 134 -3.37 -15.06 -4.96
CA ALA A 134 -2.54 -16.13 -4.40
C ALA A 134 -3.33 -17.12 -3.53
N THR A 135 -4.35 -16.64 -2.81
CA THR A 135 -5.16 -17.49 -1.91
C THR A 135 -6.37 -18.10 -2.59
N GLY A 136 -6.92 -17.44 -3.61
CA GLY A 136 -8.19 -17.81 -4.23
C GLY A 136 -9.42 -17.69 -3.32
N ASP A 137 -9.29 -17.17 -2.10
CA ASP A 137 -10.36 -17.12 -1.10
C ASP A 137 -10.53 -15.71 -0.50
N LEU A 138 -11.74 -15.17 -0.69
CA LEU A 138 -12.12 -13.86 -0.15
C LEU A 138 -12.16 -13.86 1.38
N ASN A 139 -12.54 -14.95 2.04
CA ASN A 139 -12.61 -15.00 3.50
C ASN A 139 -11.22 -14.87 4.12
N THR A 140 -10.26 -15.63 3.60
CA THR A 140 -8.85 -15.53 3.94
C THR A 140 -8.33 -14.12 3.71
N THR A 141 -8.63 -13.52 2.55
CA THR A 141 -8.20 -12.15 2.22
C THR A 141 -8.78 -11.12 3.20
N PHE A 142 -10.06 -11.20 3.56
CA PHE A 142 -10.68 -10.29 4.52
C PHE A 142 -10.12 -10.45 5.94
N ARG A 143 -9.85 -11.68 6.38
CA ARG A 143 -9.19 -11.95 7.66
C ARG A 143 -7.77 -11.38 7.68
N ALA A 144 -7.03 -11.52 6.57
CA ALA A 144 -5.71 -10.92 6.42
C ALA A 144 -5.76 -9.40 6.47
N LEU A 145 -6.71 -8.76 5.77
CA LEU A 145 -6.93 -7.31 5.84
C LEU A 145 -7.23 -6.83 7.27
N ALA A 146 -8.13 -7.52 7.98
CA ALA A 146 -8.43 -7.20 9.37
C ALA A 146 -7.16 -7.29 10.25
N ASN A 147 -6.36 -8.34 10.08
CA ASN A 147 -5.10 -8.52 10.79
C ASN A 147 -4.06 -7.44 10.46
N ALA A 148 -3.90 -7.07 9.19
CA ALA A 148 -2.98 -6.02 8.76
C ALA A 148 -3.39 -4.66 9.31
N ALA A 149 -4.68 -4.39 9.47
CA ALA A 149 -5.21 -3.15 10.01
C ALA A 149 -5.34 -3.15 11.54
N GLY A 150 -4.98 -4.25 12.24
CA GLY A 150 -5.18 -4.39 13.68
C GLY A 150 -6.66 -4.37 14.11
N ARG A 151 -7.58 -4.71 13.21
CA ARG A 151 -9.03 -4.71 13.42
C ARG A 151 -9.54 -6.08 13.87
N PRO A 152 -10.72 -6.15 14.53
CA PRO A 152 -11.42 -7.42 14.75
C PRO A 152 -11.65 -8.17 13.43
N PRO A 153 -11.67 -9.52 13.46
CA PRO A 153 -11.93 -10.32 12.26
C PRO A 153 -13.31 -9.99 11.66
N PRO A 154 -13.48 -10.16 10.34
CA PRO A 154 -14.78 -9.93 9.70
C PRO A 154 -15.83 -10.90 10.25
N PRO A 155 -17.10 -10.47 10.40
CA PRO A 155 -18.19 -11.39 10.71
C PRO A 155 -18.27 -12.52 9.69
N GLU A 156 -18.64 -13.73 10.12
CA GLU A 156 -18.60 -14.90 9.24
C GLU A 156 -19.65 -14.86 8.12
N ARG A 157 -20.87 -14.40 8.42
CA ARG A 157 -22.02 -14.40 7.50
C ARG A 157 -23.01 -13.27 7.81
N GLY A 158 -24.02 -13.13 6.95
CA GLY A 158 -25.19 -12.27 7.17
C GLY A 158 -24.94 -10.77 6.92
N THR A 159 -25.95 -9.96 7.29
CA THR A 159 -25.98 -8.51 7.02
C THR A 159 -24.82 -7.76 7.67
N GLU A 160 -24.35 -8.19 8.84
CA GLU A 160 -23.20 -7.55 9.51
C GLU A 160 -21.90 -7.72 8.70
N ARG A 161 -21.73 -8.85 8.01
CA ARG A 161 -20.58 -9.05 7.10
C ARG A 161 -20.65 -8.08 5.93
N ILE A 162 -21.83 -7.88 5.34
CA ILE A 162 -22.02 -6.92 4.24
C ILE A 162 -21.70 -5.50 4.72
N ARG A 163 -22.20 -5.10 5.89
CA ARG A 163 -21.88 -3.79 6.48
C ARG A 163 -20.39 -3.62 6.74
N TRP A 164 -19.72 -4.67 7.22
CA TRP A 164 -18.27 -4.65 7.39
C TRP A 164 -17.55 -4.41 6.05
N ILE A 165 -17.90 -5.17 5.00
CA ILE A 165 -17.30 -5.02 3.66
C ILE A 165 -17.49 -3.60 3.13
N VAL A 166 -18.69 -3.02 3.26
CA VAL A 166 -18.98 -1.66 2.79
C VAL A 166 -18.17 -0.60 3.54
N ARG A 167 -17.90 -0.80 4.83
CA ARG A 167 -17.14 0.14 5.68
C ARG A 167 -15.63 0.05 5.50
N VAL A 168 -15.11 -1.05 4.95
CA VAL A 168 -13.68 -1.26 4.73
C VAL A 168 -13.39 -1.12 3.22
N PRO A 169 -12.85 0.03 2.75
CA PRO A 169 -12.67 0.29 1.32
C PRO A 169 -11.90 -0.82 0.59
N GLU A 170 -10.86 -1.38 1.21
CA GLU A 170 -10.05 -2.47 0.65
C GLU A 170 -10.82 -3.79 0.55
N ALA A 171 -11.72 -4.07 1.51
CA ALA A 171 -12.56 -5.26 1.46
C ALA A 171 -13.59 -5.14 0.35
N ARG A 172 -14.20 -3.96 0.20
CA ARG A 172 -15.11 -3.66 -0.91
C ARG A 172 -14.40 -3.80 -2.27
N ASP A 173 -13.20 -3.25 -2.40
CA ASP A 173 -12.40 -3.38 -3.61
C ASP A 173 -12.09 -4.85 -3.94
N ALA A 174 -11.63 -5.62 -2.96
CA ALA A 174 -11.33 -7.04 -3.14
C ALA A 174 -12.58 -7.86 -3.52
N ALA A 175 -13.74 -7.54 -2.93
CA ALA A 175 -15.01 -8.20 -3.27
C ALA A 175 -15.41 -7.93 -4.73
N ILE A 176 -15.32 -6.67 -5.18
CA ILE A 176 -15.63 -6.28 -6.56
C ILE A 176 -14.62 -6.91 -7.53
N PHE A 177 -13.33 -6.86 -7.20
CA PHE A 177 -12.29 -7.46 -8.03
C PHE A 177 -12.49 -8.97 -8.16
N GLY A 178 -12.78 -9.69 -7.08
CA GLY A 178 -12.93 -11.15 -7.08
C GLY A 178 -14.05 -11.70 -7.96
N VAL A 179 -15.02 -10.86 -8.37
CA VAL A 179 -16.09 -11.23 -9.30
C VAL A 179 -15.93 -10.60 -10.69
N SER A 180 -14.82 -9.91 -10.95
CA SER A 180 -14.57 -9.19 -12.20
C SER A 180 -13.89 -10.07 -13.26
N ASP A 181 -14.07 -9.72 -14.54
CA ASP A 181 -13.33 -10.32 -15.65
C ASP A 181 -11.82 -10.15 -15.52
N ALA A 182 -11.37 -9.05 -14.91
CA ALA A 182 -9.95 -8.79 -14.66
C ALA A 182 -9.34 -9.83 -13.71
N TYR A 183 -10.10 -10.29 -12.71
CA TYR A 183 -9.66 -11.36 -11.82
C TYR A 183 -9.65 -12.71 -12.53
N ALA A 184 -10.69 -13.02 -13.31
CA ALA A 184 -10.73 -14.25 -14.12
C ALA A 184 -9.55 -14.31 -15.11
N GLU A 185 -9.26 -13.21 -15.80
CA GLU A 185 -8.12 -13.09 -16.71
C GLU A 185 -6.78 -13.24 -15.99
N ALA A 186 -6.61 -12.57 -14.84
CA ALA A 186 -5.39 -12.71 -14.05
C ALA A 186 -5.17 -14.17 -13.61
N ARG A 187 -6.22 -14.88 -13.20
CA ARG A 187 -6.13 -16.31 -12.88
C ARG A 187 -5.76 -17.15 -14.09
N ARG A 188 -6.35 -16.91 -15.27
CA ARG A 188 -5.99 -17.62 -16.51
C ARG A 188 -4.51 -17.44 -16.86
N ARG A 189 -3.99 -16.21 -16.80
CA ARG A 189 -2.56 -15.92 -17.05
C ARG A 189 -1.61 -16.63 -16.09
N LEU A 190 -2.08 -16.92 -14.88
CA LEU A 190 -1.33 -17.65 -13.87
C LEU A 190 -1.52 -19.18 -13.95
N GLY A 191 -2.29 -19.68 -14.92
CA GLY A 191 -2.62 -21.12 -15.01
C GLY A 191 -3.57 -21.61 -13.92
N LEU A 192 -4.30 -20.70 -13.27
CA LEU A 192 -5.25 -20.96 -12.17
C LEU A 192 -6.72 -20.93 -12.62
N GLY A 193 -6.95 -20.81 -13.93
CA GLY A 193 -8.27 -20.81 -14.54
C GLY A 193 -8.68 -22.22 -14.95
N SER A 194 -9.61 -22.81 -14.21
CA SER A 194 -10.49 -23.89 -14.67
C SER A 194 -11.72 -23.27 -15.31
#